data_AF-B8LCF7-F1
#
_entry.id   AF-B8LCF7-F1
#
_cell.length_a   1.000
_cell.length_b   1.000
_cell.length_c   1.000
_cell.angle_alpha   90.00
_cell.angle_beta   90.00
_cell.angle_gamma   90.00
#
_symmetry.space_group_name_H-M   'P 1'
#
loop_
_entity.id
_entity.type
_entity.pdbx_description
1 polymer ?
#
loop_
_entity_poly.entity_id
_entity_poly.type
_entity_poly.pdbx_seq_one_letter_code
_entity_poly.pdbx_strand_id
1 'polypeptide(L)'
;MTILTAASRALFKRAPTTSQLVAAHTRAAFATQSVDVHRCYQRPATTNCSYAYTNISSPIHTRALSTTPSPPTDNVNKPPDSLTPEAGLAAQDAMRLFIEHGIGKRALQEIAADGLKEDSGSTFIDRWQRMIHTYLQTQCGVIQLLGYSPDERGIGMYTQHLSQALQNAHPEMQEKLRVVSRDTYRMVLGGAFDVPLLEEQELKGEMSIVDARNMMHKVSLRMQDAEVLEKVAKACSVSVAMNDSPEAQQIDMARKHTVVQQIMVGDVYLGSNNNNGTSLVEECGFGKGEKGYVRMQSALAEHQSDPLITQYVGSAMIQLLKSAGIDVEAMQRQYQG
;
A
#
# COMPACT_ATOMS: atom_id res chain seq x y z
N MET A 1 -17.04 29.89 -15.19
CA MET A 1 -17.43 30.01 -13.77
C MET A 1 -16.82 28.81 -13.03
N THR A 2 -15.49 28.65 -12.97
CA THR A 2 -14.45 29.46 -12.28
C THR A 2 -14.41 29.25 -10.76
N ILE A 3 -14.36 27.99 -10.28
CA ILE A 3 -13.92 27.63 -8.90
C ILE A 3 -13.24 26.24 -8.90
N LEU A 4 -12.26 25.98 -9.76
CA LEU A 4 -11.50 24.71 -9.74
C LEU A 4 -9.98 24.88 -9.83
N THR A 5 -9.49 26.12 -9.86
CA THR A 5 -8.08 26.41 -10.17
C THR A 5 -7.22 26.79 -8.96
N ALA A 6 -7.80 26.90 -7.76
CA ALA A 6 -7.08 27.28 -6.54
C ALA A 6 -6.80 26.12 -5.59
N ALA A 7 -7.62 25.06 -5.60
CA ALA A 7 -7.47 23.91 -4.69
C ALA A 7 -6.28 23.00 -5.08
N SER A 8 -5.92 22.93 -6.36
CA SER A 8 -4.81 22.10 -6.85
C SER A 8 -3.41 22.64 -6.49
N ARG A 9 -3.29 23.90 -6.04
CA ARG A 9 -2.01 24.49 -5.62
C ARG A 9 -1.74 24.39 -4.11
N ALA A 10 -2.74 24.06 -3.30
CA ALA A 10 -2.60 23.94 -1.85
C ALA A 10 -2.19 22.54 -1.38
N LEU A 11 -2.42 21.50 -2.20
CA LEU A 11 -2.06 20.10 -1.90
C LEU A 11 -0.57 19.77 -2.10
N PHE A 12 0.25 20.73 -2.57
CA PHE A 12 1.68 20.55 -2.80
C PHE A 12 2.59 20.94 -1.62
N LYS A 13 2.02 21.36 -0.47
CA LYS A 13 2.82 21.99 0.60
C LYS A 13 3.41 21.05 1.65
N ARG A 14 3.04 19.76 1.69
CA ARG A 14 3.59 18.76 2.63
C ARG A 14 3.44 17.34 2.08
N ALA A 15 4.12 17.03 0.98
CA ALA A 15 4.23 15.63 0.53
C ALA A 15 5.45 14.97 1.22
N PRO A 16 5.29 14.03 2.16
CA PRO A 16 6.24 12.97 2.33
C PRO A 16 6.21 12.05 1.11
N THR A 17 7.30 11.36 0.88
CA THR A 17 7.53 10.67 -0.39
C THR A 17 6.74 9.38 -0.45
N THR A 18 6.25 9.05 -1.65
CA THR A 18 5.40 7.88 -1.92
C THR A 18 6.00 6.58 -1.39
N SER A 19 7.33 6.50 -1.25
CA SER A 19 8.04 5.36 -0.65
C SER A 19 7.85 5.25 0.88
N GLN A 20 7.75 6.37 1.60
CA GLN A 20 7.49 6.42 3.04
C GLN A 20 6.01 6.23 3.36
N LEU A 21 5.12 6.76 2.52
CA LEU A 21 3.69 6.50 2.62
C LEU A 21 3.39 5.03 2.33
N VAL A 22 4.02 4.39 1.34
CA VAL A 22 3.90 2.93 1.16
C VAL A 22 4.50 2.20 2.35
N ALA A 23 5.72 2.49 2.80
CA ALA A 23 6.29 1.77 3.93
C ALA A 23 5.51 1.97 5.25
N ALA A 24 5.00 3.17 5.53
CA ALA A 24 4.17 3.45 6.70
C ALA A 24 2.74 2.91 6.54
N HIS A 25 2.21 2.84 5.33
CA HIS A 25 0.85 2.41 5.08
C HIS A 25 0.69 0.90 4.88
N THR A 26 1.68 0.25 4.28
CA THR A 26 1.82 -1.20 4.31
C THR A 26 2.17 -1.63 5.76
N ARG A 27 2.95 -0.86 6.55
CA ARG A 27 3.05 -1.10 8.02
C ARG A 27 1.73 -0.87 8.77
N ALA A 28 0.91 0.11 8.36
CA ALA A 28 -0.37 0.45 8.98
C ALA A 28 -1.48 -0.59 8.73
N ALA A 29 -1.60 -1.05 7.48
CA ALA A 29 -2.58 -2.05 7.08
C ALA A 29 -2.24 -3.46 7.61
N PHE A 30 -1.01 -3.66 8.12
CA PHE A 30 -0.48 -4.95 8.57
C PHE A 30 0.16 -4.89 9.96
N ALA A 31 -0.17 -3.86 10.76
CA ALA A 31 0.18 -3.79 12.18
C ALA A 31 -0.71 -4.76 13.00
N THR A 32 -0.62 -6.05 12.71
CA THR A 32 -1.03 -7.12 13.63
C THR A 32 0.23 -7.74 14.22
N GLN A 33 0.41 -7.52 15.53
CA GLN A 33 1.48 -8.11 16.32
C GLN A 33 1.31 -9.63 16.42
N SER A 34 2.46 -10.30 16.42
CA SER A 34 2.71 -11.68 16.78
C SER A 34 1.94 -12.12 18.04
N VAL A 35 1.05 -13.11 17.88
CA VAL A 35 0.73 -14.06 18.95
C VAL A 35 1.12 -15.43 18.43
N ASP A 36 2.10 -16.05 19.09
CA ASP A 36 2.51 -17.44 18.90
C ASP A 36 1.28 -18.35 19.00
N VAL A 37 0.82 -18.88 17.86
CA VAL A 37 -0.10 -20.02 17.83
C VAL A 37 0.56 -21.13 17.00
N HIS A 38 1.51 -21.81 17.63
CA HIS A 38 1.84 -23.17 17.25
C HIS A 38 0.61 -24.06 17.51
N ARG A 39 -0.11 -24.45 16.46
CA ARG A 39 -0.85 -25.72 16.47
C ARG A 39 -1.12 -26.27 15.07
N CYS A 40 -0.66 -27.51 14.89
CA CYS A 40 -0.92 -28.39 13.76
C CYS A 40 -2.42 -28.45 13.41
N TYR A 41 -2.76 -28.21 12.15
CA TYR A 41 -4.08 -28.52 11.60
C TYR A 41 -4.09 -29.95 11.05
N GLN A 42 -4.86 -30.82 11.71
CA GLN A 42 -5.46 -31.98 11.05
C GLN A 42 -6.81 -31.58 10.47
N ARG A 43 -7.01 -31.88 9.19
CA ARG A 43 -8.24 -31.65 8.41
C ARG A 43 -9.28 -32.74 8.74
N PRO A 44 -10.57 -32.42 8.80
CA PRO A 44 -11.57 -33.37 8.33
C PRO A 44 -12.50 -32.80 7.26
N ALA A 45 -13.12 -33.75 6.57
CA ALA A 45 -13.72 -33.69 5.25
C ALA A 45 -15.06 -32.94 5.14
N THR A 46 -15.31 -32.57 3.89
CA THR A 46 -16.56 -32.16 3.22
C THR A 46 -17.86 -32.80 3.74
N THR A 47 -18.94 -32.01 3.77
CA THR A 47 -20.29 -32.53 3.46
C THR A 47 -21.15 -31.45 2.78
N ASN A 48 -21.77 -31.86 1.68
CA ASN A 48 -22.69 -31.11 0.82
C ASN A 48 -23.96 -30.66 1.55
N CYS A 49 -24.56 -29.55 1.10
CA CYS A 49 -26.02 -29.43 1.06
C CYS A 49 -26.46 -28.48 -0.07
N SER A 50 -27.42 -28.94 -0.86
CA SER A 50 -27.93 -28.30 -2.07
C SER A 50 -29.39 -27.85 -1.88
N TYR A 51 -29.77 -26.82 -2.67
CA TYR A 51 -31.12 -26.36 -3.06
C TYR A 51 -32.01 -25.59 -2.06
N ALA A 52 -32.40 -24.36 -2.45
CA ALA A 52 -33.76 -24.07 -2.92
C ALA A 52 -33.89 -22.67 -3.55
N TYR A 53 -34.45 -22.64 -4.76
CA TYR A 53 -34.94 -21.45 -5.48
C TYR A 53 -36.33 -21.08 -4.97
N THR A 54 -36.62 -19.80 -4.76
CA THR A 54 -37.97 -19.24 -4.97
C THR A 54 -37.90 -17.78 -5.41
N ASN A 55 -38.43 -17.53 -6.62
CA ASN A 55 -38.82 -16.23 -7.16
C ASN A 55 -40.03 -15.66 -6.39
N ILE A 56 -40.01 -14.37 -6.05
CA ILE A 56 -41.24 -13.57 -5.86
C ILE A 56 -41.02 -12.16 -6.45
N SER A 57 -41.88 -11.80 -7.39
CA SER A 57 -41.95 -10.51 -8.06
C SER A 57 -42.86 -9.51 -7.32
N SER A 58 -42.37 -8.28 -7.12
CA SER A 58 -43.08 -6.96 -7.11
C SER A 58 -44.12 -6.66 -6.00
N PRO A 59 -44.38 -5.38 -5.61
CA PRO A 59 -44.23 -4.16 -6.40
C PRO A 59 -43.50 -2.96 -5.75
N ILE A 60 -43.27 -1.97 -6.61
CA ILE A 60 -42.67 -0.64 -6.41
C ILE A 60 -43.37 0.12 -5.28
N HIS A 61 -42.63 0.47 -4.23
CA HIS A 61 -42.99 1.54 -3.31
C HIS A 61 -41.92 2.63 -3.32
N THR A 62 -42.27 3.74 -3.98
CA THR A 62 -41.59 5.04 -3.92
C THR A 62 -41.52 5.50 -2.47
N ARG A 63 -40.35 5.41 -1.82
CA ARG A 63 -40.14 6.03 -0.49
C ARG A 63 -39.92 7.52 -0.68
N ALA A 64 -40.85 8.31 -0.15
CA ALA A 64 -40.75 9.74 0.01
C ALA A 64 -39.59 10.08 0.96
N LEU A 65 -38.72 11.00 0.54
CA LEU A 65 -37.73 11.66 1.38
C LEU A 65 -38.47 12.55 2.38
N SER A 66 -38.66 12.09 3.61
CA SER A 66 -39.14 12.92 4.71
C SER A 66 -37.96 13.70 5.29
N THR A 67 -37.98 15.01 5.08
CA THR A 67 -37.06 15.97 5.69
C THR A 67 -37.49 16.24 7.13
N THR A 68 -36.88 15.55 8.09
CA THR A 68 -36.84 16.04 9.48
C THR A 68 -35.74 17.10 9.61
N PRO A 69 -35.99 18.24 10.28
CA PRO A 69 -34.98 19.27 10.49
C PRO A 69 -33.82 18.73 11.34
N SER A 70 -32.61 18.95 10.86
CA SER A 70 -31.37 18.48 11.48
C SER A 70 -31.16 19.12 12.86
N PRO A 71 -30.75 18.35 13.90
CA PRO A 71 -30.30 18.92 15.17
C PRO A 71 -29.02 19.77 14.97
N PRO A 72 -28.71 20.69 15.91
CA PRO A 72 -27.65 21.69 15.75
C PRO A 72 -26.28 21.07 15.45
N THR A 73 -25.62 21.63 14.44
CA THR A 73 -24.37 21.18 13.79
C THR A 73 -23.11 21.52 14.58
N ASP A 74 -22.99 21.08 15.83
CA ASP A 74 -21.81 21.37 16.67
C ASP A 74 -20.91 20.15 16.97
N ASN A 75 -21.08 19.01 16.27
CA ASN A 75 -20.22 17.83 16.50
C ASN A 75 -20.05 16.90 15.28
N VAL A 76 -20.15 17.42 14.06
CA VAL A 76 -19.97 16.59 12.86
C VAL A 76 -18.47 16.62 12.49
N ASN A 77 -17.78 15.50 12.71
CA ASN A 77 -16.37 15.22 12.35
C ASN A 77 -15.29 15.49 13.40
N LYS A 78 -15.52 15.12 14.67
CA LYS A 78 -14.39 14.77 15.52
C LYS A 78 -14.05 13.28 15.29
N PRO A 79 -12.77 12.90 15.09
CA PRO A 79 -12.39 11.50 15.09
C PRO A 79 -12.79 10.86 16.42
N PRO A 80 -13.17 9.58 16.43
CA PRO A 80 -13.53 8.89 17.66
C PRO A 80 -12.29 8.77 18.56
N ASP A 81 -12.50 8.77 19.88
CA ASP A 81 -11.39 8.65 20.84
C ASP A 81 -10.77 7.22 20.82
N SER A 82 -11.50 6.24 20.28
CA SER A 82 -11.00 4.89 19.98
C SER A 82 -11.82 4.25 18.86
N LEU A 83 -11.24 3.27 18.15
CA LEU A 83 -11.91 2.50 17.10
C LEU A 83 -12.30 1.12 17.66
N THR A 84 -13.50 0.64 17.36
CA THR A 84 -13.84 -0.77 17.65
C THR A 84 -13.33 -1.68 16.52
N PRO A 85 -13.00 -2.96 16.80
CA PRO A 85 -12.57 -3.89 15.76
C PRO A 85 -13.59 -4.01 14.61
N GLU A 86 -14.89 -3.97 14.93
CA GLU A 86 -15.97 -4.04 13.95
C GLU A 86 -16.02 -2.81 13.05
N ALA A 87 -15.76 -1.61 13.59
CA ALA A 87 -15.68 -0.39 12.80
C ALA A 87 -14.44 -0.42 11.87
N GLY A 88 -13.32 -0.98 12.35
CA GLY A 88 -12.13 -1.23 11.54
C GLY A 88 -12.41 -2.19 10.39
N LEU A 89 -13.09 -3.31 10.65
CA LEU A 89 -13.47 -4.26 9.62
C LEU A 89 -14.44 -3.64 8.60
N ALA A 90 -15.46 -2.92 9.07
CA ALA A 90 -16.42 -2.24 8.20
C ALA A 90 -15.74 -1.19 7.29
N ALA A 91 -14.71 -0.50 7.79
CA ALA A 91 -13.91 0.41 6.98
C ALA A 91 -13.13 -0.34 5.89
N GLN A 92 -12.53 -1.50 6.21
CA GLN A 92 -11.83 -2.31 5.21
C GLN A 92 -12.80 -2.89 4.16
N ASP A 93 -14.01 -3.30 4.56
CA ASP A 93 -15.03 -3.77 3.63
C ASP A 93 -15.53 -2.65 2.71
N ALA A 94 -15.72 -1.44 3.25
CA ALA A 94 -16.07 -0.26 2.46
C ALA A 94 -14.95 0.09 1.47
N MET A 95 -13.70 0.02 1.92
CA MET A 95 -12.52 0.22 1.08
C MET A 95 -12.51 -0.79 -0.08
N ARG A 96 -12.68 -2.08 0.22
CA ARG A 96 -12.79 -3.15 -0.77
C ARG A 96 -13.89 -2.86 -1.79
N LEU A 97 -15.09 -2.49 -1.35
CA LEU A 97 -16.23 -2.17 -2.21
C LEU A 97 -15.90 -1.04 -3.21
N PHE A 98 -15.24 0.03 -2.75
CA PHE A 98 -14.85 1.14 -3.62
C PHE A 98 -13.75 0.79 -4.60
N ILE A 99 -12.81 -0.08 -4.23
CA ILE A 99 -11.80 -0.62 -5.14
C ILE A 99 -12.43 -1.56 -6.17
N GLU A 100 -13.42 -2.37 -5.78
CA GLU A 100 -14.04 -3.37 -6.65
C GLU A 100 -15.05 -2.80 -7.64
N HIS A 101 -15.85 -1.83 -7.20
CA HIS A 101 -17.00 -1.32 -7.95
C HIS A 101 -17.05 0.21 -8.09
N GLY A 102 -16.20 0.94 -7.37
CA GLY A 102 -16.27 2.40 -7.28
C GLY A 102 -15.36 3.15 -8.26
N ILE A 103 -15.03 4.38 -7.88
CA ILE A 103 -14.08 5.24 -8.60
C ILE A 103 -12.67 4.61 -8.60
N GLY A 104 -12.32 3.92 -7.51
CA GLY A 104 -11.06 3.18 -7.40
C GLY A 104 -10.86 2.19 -8.55
N LYS A 105 -11.89 1.37 -8.85
CA LYS A 105 -11.83 0.41 -9.97
C LYS A 105 -11.47 1.09 -11.30
N ARG A 106 -12.17 2.18 -11.63
CA ARG A 106 -11.97 2.91 -12.89
C ARG A 106 -10.56 3.49 -12.99
N ALA A 107 -10.08 4.13 -11.92
CA ALA A 107 -8.73 4.68 -11.89
C ALA A 107 -7.64 3.59 -12.03
N LEU A 108 -7.82 2.43 -11.40
CA LEU A 108 -6.90 1.29 -11.55
C LEU A 108 -6.92 0.73 -12.98
N GLN A 109 -8.09 0.62 -13.61
CA GLN A 109 -8.22 0.19 -15.01
C GLN A 109 -7.56 1.18 -15.99
N GLU A 110 -7.65 2.49 -15.73
CA GLU A 110 -6.96 3.51 -16.51
C GLU A 110 -5.43 3.36 -16.40
N ILE A 111 -4.92 3.10 -15.19
CA ILE A 111 -3.49 2.84 -14.96
C ILE A 111 -3.05 1.58 -15.73
N ALA A 112 -3.84 0.51 -15.69
CA ALA A 112 -3.54 -0.72 -16.43
C ALA A 112 -3.52 -0.48 -17.95
N ALA A 113 -4.52 0.24 -18.48
CA ALA A 113 -4.61 0.57 -19.89
C ALA A 113 -3.43 1.40 -20.40
N ASP A 114 -2.89 2.30 -19.58
CA ASP A 114 -1.71 3.09 -19.95
C ASP A 114 -0.45 2.23 -20.08
N GLY A 115 -0.33 1.15 -19.31
CA GLY A 115 0.76 0.19 -19.43
C GLY A 115 0.77 -0.62 -20.73
N LEU A 116 -0.35 -0.68 -21.45
CA LEU A 116 -0.48 -1.39 -22.73
C LEU A 116 -0.14 -0.50 -23.93
N LYS A 117 -0.02 0.82 -23.75
CA LYS A 117 0.26 1.78 -24.82
C LYS A 117 1.75 2.04 -24.89
N GLU A 118 2.39 1.63 -25.98
CA GLU A 118 3.82 1.88 -26.25
C GLU A 118 4.18 3.39 -26.23
N ASP A 119 3.23 4.25 -26.63
CA ASP A 119 3.42 5.71 -26.70
C ASP A 119 2.93 6.48 -25.46
N SER A 120 2.51 5.82 -24.37
CA SER A 120 1.96 6.53 -23.21
C SER A 120 2.97 7.43 -22.50
N GLY A 121 4.27 7.18 -22.70
CA GLY A 121 5.35 7.80 -21.93
C GLY A 121 5.31 7.48 -20.42
N SER A 122 4.36 6.65 -19.96
CA SER A 122 4.20 6.34 -18.54
C SER A 122 5.17 5.25 -18.13
N THR A 123 6.01 5.52 -17.13
CA THR A 123 6.93 4.52 -16.60
C THR A 123 6.21 3.58 -15.64
N PHE A 124 6.81 2.42 -15.36
CA PHE A 124 6.36 1.53 -14.28
C PHE A 124 6.16 2.29 -12.96
N ILE A 125 7.12 3.16 -12.62
CA ILE A 125 7.11 3.91 -11.36
C ILE A 125 5.94 4.90 -11.34
N ASP A 126 5.66 5.58 -12.45
CA ASP A 126 4.51 6.49 -12.52
C ASP A 126 3.19 5.74 -12.29
N ARG A 127 3.03 4.58 -12.93
CA ARG A 127 1.86 3.72 -12.73
C ARG A 127 1.77 3.20 -11.29
N TRP A 128 2.90 2.81 -10.69
CA TRP A 128 2.96 2.40 -9.29
C TRP A 128 2.57 3.53 -8.34
N GLN A 129 3.08 4.73 -8.55
CA GLN A 129 2.75 5.90 -7.73
C GLN A 129 1.27 6.29 -7.87
N ARG A 130 0.72 6.26 -9.09
CA ARG A 130 -0.72 6.47 -9.33
C ARG A 130 -1.58 5.41 -8.64
N MET A 131 -1.17 4.14 -8.67
CA MET A 131 -1.86 3.04 -7.98
C MET A 131 -1.93 3.28 -6.47
N ILE A 132 -0.80 3.64 -5.86
CA ILE A 132 -0.74 3.98 -4.43
C ILE A 132 -1.60 5.21 -4.12
N HIS A 133 -1.57 6.22 -4.99
CA HIS A 133 -2.41 7.41 -4.83
C HIS A 133 -3.90 7.05 -4.84
N THR A 134 -4.35 6.21 -5.78
CA THR A 134 -5.74 5.72 -5.82
C THR A 134 -6.12 4.97 -4.55
N TYR A 135 -5.22 4.13 -4.03
CA TYR A 135 -5.44 3.43 -2.76
C TYR A 135 -5.59 4.41 -1.58
N LEU A 136 -4.64 5.33 -1.40
CA LEU A 136 -4.68 6.32 -0.32
C LEU A 136 -5.90 7.24 -0.40
N GLN A 137 -6.26 7.70 -1.59
CA GLN A 137 -7.44 8.54 -1.80
C GLN A 137 -8.73 7.82 -1.41
N THR A 138 -8.86 6.55 -1.80
CA THR A 138 -10.03 5.76 -1.45
C THR A 138 -10.09 5.58 0.06
N GLN A 139 -8.95 5.32 0.71
CA GLN A 139 -8.93 5.20 2.16
C GLN A 139 -9.28 6.51 2.86
N CYS A 140 -8.73 7.65 2.43
CA CYS A 140 -9.10 8.98 2.94
C CYS A 140 -10.62 9.19 2.89
N GLY A 141 -11.25 8.82 1.77
CA GLY A 141 -12.70 8.91 1.62
C GLY A 141 -13.46 8.03 2.62
N VAL A 142 -12.97 6.81 2.87
CA VAL A 142 -13.59 5.87 3.82
C VAL A 142 -13.42 6.36 5.26
N ILE A 143 -12.21 6.71 5.69
CA ILE A 143 -11.96 7.12 7.08
C ILE A 143 -12.62 8.46 7.41
N GLN A 144 -12.88 9.30 6.40
CA GLN A 144 -13.65 10.52 6.59
C GLN A 144 -15.07 10.24 7.08
N LEU A 145 -15.67 9.11 6.66
CA LEU A 145 -16.99 8.68 7.15
C LEU A 145 -16.97 8.29 8.63
N LEU A 146 -15.79 7.97 9.17
CA LEU A 146 -15.57 7.71 10.59
C LEU A 146 -15.16 8.97 11.36
N GLY A 147 -15.12 10.14 10.71
CA GLY A 147 -14.76 11.42 11.35
C GLY A 147 -13.26 11.73 11.39
N TYR A 148 -12.40 10.92 10.76
CA TYR A 148 -10.98 11.27 10.60
C TYR A 148 -10.79 12.31 9.49
N SER A 149 -9.70 13.07 9.56
CA SER A 149 -9.34 13.98 8.46
C SER A 149 -8.95 13.18 7.20
N PRO A 150 -9.33 13.64 5.99
CA PRO A 150 -8.97 12.97 4.74
C PRO A 150 -7.53 13.35 4.30
N ASP A 151 -6.59 13.28 5.23
CA ASP A 151 -5.18 13.61 5.06
C ASP A 151 -4.30 12.56 5.76
N GLU A 152 -2.99 12.71 5.61
CA GLU A 152 -2.00 11.79 6.20
C GLU A 152 -2.10 11.69 7.71
N ARG A 153 -2.46 12.80 8.38
CA ARG A 153 -2.65 12.81 9.83
C ARG A 153 -3.85 11.96 10.21
N GLY A 154 -4.95 12.04 9.46
CA GLY A 154 -6.12 11.21 9.68
C GLY A 154 -5.86 9.74 9.42
N ILE A 155 -5.13 9.40 8.36
CA ILE A 155 -4.65 8.03 8.10
C ILE A 155 -3.82 7.53 9.28
N GLY A 156 -2.87 8.34 9.77
CA GLY A 156 -2.02 7.99 10.90
C GLY A 156 -2.81 7.73 12.18
N MET A 157 -3.76 8.62 12.52
CA MET A 157 -4.63 8.44 13.69
C MET A 157 -5.54 7.21 13.55
N TYR A 158 -6.16 7.01 12.39
CA TYR A 158 -6.98 5.83 12.10
C TYR A 158 -6.18 4.54 12.28
N THR A 159 -4.97 4.50 11.72
CA THR A 159 -4.05 3.37 11.84
C THR A 159 -3.71 3.06 13.30
N GLN A 160 -3.40 4.10 14.08
CA GLN A 160 -3.08 3.95 15.49
C GLN A 160 -4.29 3.36 16.25
N HIS A 161 -5.48 3.91 16.04
CA HIS A 161 -6.69 3.41 16.70
C HIS A 161 -7.04 1.99 16.26
N LEU A 162 -6.87 1.66 14.98
CA LEU A 162 -7.06 0.29 14.47
C LEU A 162 -6.08 -0.69 15.11
N SER A 163 -4.80 -0.30 15.24
CA SER A 163 -3.78 -1.14 15.89
C SER A 163 -4.12 -1.41 17.36
N GLN A 164 -4.55 -0.38 18.09
CA GLN A 164 -5.00 -0.50 19.49
C GLN A 164 -6.26 -1.38 19.61
N ALA A 165 -7.20 -1.24 18.68
CA ALA A 165 -8.41 -2.07 18.65
C ALA A 165 -8.06 -3.55 18.44
N LEU A 166 -7.15 -3.83 17.50
CA LEU A 166 -6.72 -5.17 17.15
C LEU A 166 -5.98 -5.89 18.29
N GLN A 167 -5.18 -5.17 19.08
CA GLN A 167 -4.48 -5.74 20.24
C GLN A 167 -5.43 -6.40 21.26
N ASN A 168 -6.66 -5.88 21.37
CA ASN A 168 -7.68 -6.38 22.30
C ASN A 168 -8.76 -7.23 21.61
N ALA A 169 -8.70 -7.37 20.29
CA ALA A 169 -9.70 -8.10 19.52
C ALA A 169 -9.52 -9.62 19.63
N HIS A 170 -10.62 -10.36 19.45
CA HIS A 170 -10.57 -11.82 19.36
C HIS A 170 -9.69 -12.28 18.18
N PRO A 171 -8.92 -13.38 18.27
CA PRO A 171 -8.04 -13.84 17.20
C PRO A 171 -8.73 -14.01 15.84
N GLU A 172 -9.99 -14.44 15.85
CA GLU A 172 -10.80 -14.54 14.63
C GLU A 172 -11.01 -13.19 13.93
N MET A 173 -11.21 -12.12 14.70
CA MET A 173 -11.36 -10.77 14.15
C MET A 173 -10.04 -10.24 13.61
N GLN A 174 -8.93 -10.50 14.31
CA GLN A 174 -7.60 -10.13 13.84
C GLN A 174 -7.30 -10.80 12.49
N GLU A 175 -7.63 -12.09 12.36
CA GLU A 175 -7.43 -12.83 11.11
C GLU A 175 -8.35 -12.33 9.99
N LYS A 176 -9.63 -12.04 10.27
CA LYS A 176 -10.54 -11.44 9.28
C LYS A 176 -10.00 -10.10 8.75
N LEU A 177 -9.57 -9.22 9.65
CA LEU A 177 -8.98 -7.94 9.29
C LEU A 177 -7.71 -8.11 8.47
N ARG A 178 -6.83 -9.06 8.85
CA ARG A 178 -5.63 -9.39 8.08
C ARG A 178 -5.98 -9.83 6.65
N VAL A 179 -6.93 -10.76 6.51
CA VAL A 179 -7.38 -11.29 5.21
C VAL A 179 -7.99 -10.20 4.34
N VAL A 180 -8.90 -9.37 4.89
CA VAL A 180 -9.55 -8.30 4.11
C VAL A 180 -8.53 -7.25 3.66
N SER A 181 -7.62 -6.83 4.54
CA SER A 181 -6.55 -5.88 4.20
C SER A 181 -5.63 -6.44 3.10
N ARG A 182 -5.22 -7.70 3.23
CA ARG A 182 -4.40 -8.42 2.24
C ARG A 182 -5.09 -8.49 0.89
N ASP A 183 -6.35 -8.92 0.85
CA ASP A 183 -7.09 -9.10 -0.40
C ASP A 183 -7.41 -7.77 -1.08
N THR A 184 -7.72 -6.73 -0.29
CA THR A 184 -7.90 -5.36 -0.80
C THR A 184 -6.62 -4.86 -1.45
N TYR A 185 -5.45 -5.07 -0.82
CA TYR A 185 -4.17 -4.69 -1.41
C TYR A 185 -3.89 -5.45 -2.71
N ARG A 186 -4.24 -6.74 -2.78
CA ARG A 186 -4.13 -7.54 -4.01
C ARG A 186 -5.04 -7.06 -5.12
N MET A 187 -6.27 -6.67 -4.80
CA MET A 187 -7.20 -6.10 -5.79
C MET A 187 -6.64 -4.80 -6.38
N VAL A 188 -6.02 -3.97 -5.55
CA VAL A 188 -5.39 -2.72 -6.00
C VAL A 188 -4.23 -3.01 -6.95
N LEU A 189 -3.30 -3.89 -6.53
CA LEU A 189 -2.15 -4.27 -7.36
C LEU A 189 -2.58 -4.96 -8.66
N GLY A 190 -3.47 -5.95 -8.55
CA GLY A 190 -3.95 -6.74 -9.68
C GLY A 190 -4.74 -5.89 -10.67
N GLY A 191 -5.54 -4.95 -10.16
CA GLY A 191 -6.29 -3.99 -10.98
C GLY A 191 -5.39 -3.00 -11.71
N ALA A 192 -4.33 -2.47 -11.08
CA ALA A 192 -3.44 -1.48 -11.69
C ALA A 192 -2.45 -2.07 -12.72
N PHE A 193 -2.08 -3.35 -12.56
CA PHE A 193 -1.05 -3.98 -13.39
C PHE A 193 -1.57 -5.16 -14.23
N ASP A 194 -2.89 -5.38 -14.22
CA ASP A 194 -3.56 -6.45 -14.95
C ASP A 194 -2.92 -7.82 -14.65
N VAL A 195 -2.91 -8.16 -13.36
CA VAL A 195 -2.39 -9.42 -12.82
C VAL A 195 -3.48 -10.08 -11.95
N PRO A 196 -3.86 -11.35 -12.20
CA PRO A 196 -4.92 -12.04 -11.47
C PRO A 196 -4.43 -12.55 -10.10
N LEU A 197 -4.05 -11.62 -9.21
CA LEU A 197 -3.38 -11.94 -7.95
C LEU A 197 -4.28 -12.70 -6.96
N LEU A 198 -5.59 -12.45 -6.95
CA LEU A 198 -6.51 -13.14 -6.06
C LEU A 198 -6.71 -14.59 -6.50
N GLU A 199 -6.94 -14.80 -7.80
CA GLU A 199 -7.12 -16.13 -8.38
C GLU A 199 -5.85 -16.98 -8.25
N GLU A 200 -4.68 -16.37 -8.48
CA GLU A 200 -3.40 -17.05 -8.27
C GLU A 200 -3.17 -17.43 -6.81
N GLN A 201 -3.59 -16.59 -5.87
CA GLN A 201 -3.49 -16.89 -4.44
C GLN A 201 -4.39 -18.06 -4.04
N GLU A 202 -5.65 -18.07 -4.48
CA GLU A 202 -6.60 -19.13 -4.18
C GLU A 202 -6.09 -20.51 -4.65
N LEU A 203 -5.33 -20.52 -5.75
CA LEU A 203 -4.73 -21.72 -6.31
C LEU A 203 -3.43 -22.14 -5.62
N LYS A 204 -2.54 -21.19 -5.30
CA LYS A 204 -1.18 -21.47 -4.82
C LYS A 204 -1.04 -21.45 -3.29
N GLY A 205 -1.94 -20.77 -2.59
CA GLY A 205 -1.85 -20.53 -1.14
C GLY A 205 -0.90 -19.39 -0.76
N GLU A 206 -0.78 -19.13 0.54
CA GLU A 206 0.12 -18.13 1.12
C GLU A 206 1.58 -18.59 1.05
N MET A 207 2.49 -17.64 0.88
CA MET A 207 3.93 -17.92 0.91
C MET A 207 4.37 -18.26 2.33
N SER A 208 5.34 -19.16 2.48
CA SER A 208 5.89 -19.45 3.82
C SER A 208 6.72 -18.26 4.33
N ILE A 209 6.71 -18.04 5.64
CA ILE A 209 7.55 -17.01 6.26
C ILE A 209 9.06 -17.26 6.03
N VAL A 210 9.46 -18.53 5.91
CA VAL A 210 10.86 -18.90 5.66
C VAL A 210 11.28 -18.44 4.26
N ASP A 211 10.43 -18.68 3.26
CA ASP A 211 10.69 -18.22 1.89
C ASP A 211 10.69 -16.69 1.82
N ALA A 212 9.73 -16.05 2.49
CA ALA A 212 9.66 -14.60 2.57
C ALA A 212 10.96 -13.99 3.14
N ARG A 213 11.45 -14.53 4.27
CA ARG A 213 12.71 -14.10 4.89
C ARG A 213 13.91 -14.33 3.98
N ASN A 214 14.00 -15.48 3.32
CA ASN A 214 15.08 -15.78 2.37
C ASN A 214 15.08 -14.80 1.19
N MET A 215 13.91 -14.50 0.63
CA MET A 215 13.77 -13.52 -0.45
C MET A 215 14.16 -12.11 0.00
N MET A 216 13.67 -11.67 1.16
CA MET A 216 13.98 -10.34 1.69
C MET A 216 15.44 -10.19 2.10
N HIS A 217 16.07 -11.28 2.55
CA HIS A 217 17.51 -11.30 2.75
C HIS A 217 18.25 -11.04 1.42
N LYS A 218 17.89 -11.75 0.33
CA LYS A 218 18.48 -11.50 -1.01
C LYS A 218 18.25 -10.08 -1.51
N VAL A 219 17.03 -9.54 -1.35
CA VAL A 219 16.71 -8.15 -1.68
C VAL A 219 17.64 -7.22 -0.90
N SER A 220 17.79 -7.44 0.42
CA SER A 220 18.62 -6.59 1.27
C SER A 220 20.09 -6.61 0.89
N LEU A 221 20.62 -7.76 0.47
CA LEU A 221 22.01 -7.87 -0.02
C LEU A 221 22.17 -7.05 -1.30
N ARG A 222 21.28 -7.23 -2.29
CA ARG A 222 21.34 -6.47 -3.55
C ARG A 222 21.18 -4.96 -3.37
N MET A 223 20.35 -4.53 -2.42
CA MET A 223 20.22 -3.11 -2.07
C MET A 223 21.53 -2.50 -1.54
N GLN A 224 22.41 -3.33 -0.97
CA GLN A 224 23.69 -2.93 -0.39
C GLN A 224 24.87 -3.17 -1.35
N ASP A 225 24.62 -3.69 -2.56
CA ASP A 225 25.65 -3.89 -3.57
C ASP A 225 26.31 -2.55 -3.93
N ALA A 226 27.63 -2.54 -4.01
CA ALA A 226 28.41 -1.32 -4.25
C ALA A 226 27.99 -0.60 -5.55
N GLU A 227 27.71 -1.36 -6.61
CA GLU A 227 27.25 -0.83 -7.90
C GLU A 227 25.90 -0.10 -7.78
N VAL A 228 24.97 -0.65 -6.99
CA VAL A 228 23.65 -0.05 -6.75
C VAL A 228 23.83 1.24 -5.94
N LEU A 229 24.62 1.20 -4.86
CA LEU A 229 24.86 2.37 -4.01
C LEU A 229 25.58 3.50 -4.78
N GLU A 230 26.54 3.17 -5.63
CA GLU A 230 27.23 4.14 -6.50
C GLU A 230 26.26 4.76 -7.52
N LYS A 231 25.40 3.93 -8.14
CA LYS A 231 24.39 4.41 -9.08
C LYS A 231 23.42 5.38 -8.41
N VAL A 232 22.98 5.10 -7.19
CA VAL A 232 22.15 6.00 -6.39
C VAL A 232 22.89 7.32 -6.13
N ALA A 233 24.12 7.26 -5.64
CA ALA A 233 24.91 8.46 -5.35
C ALA A 233 25.09 9.34 -6.60
N LYS A 234 25.40 8.71 -7.74
CA LYS A 234 25.58 9.40 -9.02
C LYS A 234 24.29 10.04 -9.54
N ALA A 235 23.15 9.34 -9.45
CA ALA A 235 21.88 9.87 -9.94
C ALA A 235 21.31 10.97 -9.02
N CYS A 236 21.57 10.87 -7.71
CA CYS A 236 21.13 11.85 -6.72
C CYS A 236 22.04 13.10 -6.65
N SER A 237 23.30 13.03 -7.11
CA SER A 237 24.25 14.16 -7.06
C SER A 237 23.89 15.34 -7.95
N VAL A 238 23.02 15.14 -8.94
CA VAL A 238 22.52 16.20 -9.83
C VAL A 238 21.58 17.11 -9.05
N SER A 239 22.09 18.18 -8.42
CA SER A 239 21.25 19.15 -7.71
C SER A 239 20.37 19.94 -8.69
N VAL A 240 19.06 19.98 -8.41
CA VAL A 240 18.09 20.79 -9.19
C VAL A 240 17.85 22.15 -8.52
N ALA A 241 18.24 22.32 -7.26
CA ALA A 241 18.04 23.54 -6.51
C ALA A 241 19.27 24.46 -6.63
N MET A 242 19.12 25.61 -7.31
CA MET A 242 20.14 26.67 -7.28
C MET A 242 20.07 27.54 -6.00
N ASN A 243 19.00 27.40 -5.20
CA ASN A 243 18.75 28.23 -4.01
C ASN A 243 18.30 27.35 -2.82
N ASP A 244 18.73 27.70 -1.60
CA ASP A 244 18.43 26.98 -0.34
C ASP A 244 17.01 27.21 0.22
N SER A 245 16.00 27.44 -0.63
CA SER A 245 14.63 27.66 -0.12
C SER A 245 14.01 26.37 0.44
N PRO A 246 13.10 26.45 1.43
CA PRO A 246 12.39 25.29 1.93
C PRO A 246 11.62 24.53 0.83
N GLU A 247 11.02 25.24 -0.13
CA GLU A 247 10.34 24.58 -1.26
C GLU A 247 11.34 23.84 -2.17
N ALA A 248 12.51 24.44 -2.42
CA ALA A 248 13.54 23.82 -3.25
C ALA A 248 14.12 22.55 -2.60
N GLN A 249 14.31 22.56 -1.27
CA GLN A 249 14.72 21.38 -0.50
C GLN A 249 13.68 20.26 -0.58
N GLN A 250 12.39 20.60 -0.52
CA GLN A 250 11.30 19.62 -0.63
C GLN A 250 11.23 18.99 -2.03
N ILE A 251 11.40 19.80 -3.08
CA ILE A 251 11.44 19.32 -4.47
C ILE A 251 12.64 18.40 -4.69
N ASP A 252 13.83 18.76 -4.20
CA ASP A 252 15.02 17.89 -4.31
C ASP A 252 14.85 16.59 -3.53
N MET A 253 14.27 16.64 -2.32
CA MET A 253 13.95 15.43 -1.55
C MET A 253 12.99 14.51 -2.32
N ALA A 254 11.90 15.05 -2.87
CA ALA A 254 10.95 14.28 -3.67
C ALA A 254 11.64 13.63 -4.88
N ARG A 255 12.50 14.37 -5.59
CA ARG A 255 13.29 13.86 -6.71
C ARG A 255 14.21 12.71 -6.28
N LYS A 256 14.99 12.89 -5.21
CA LYS A 256 15.91 11.86 -4.69
C LYS A 256 15.17 10.58 -4.33
N HIS A 257 13.99 10.68 -3.71
CA HIS A 257 13.16 9.51 -3.43
C HIS A 257 12.68 8.80 -4.69
N THR A 258 12.26 9.53 -5.73
CA THR A 258 11.88 8.94 -7.02
C THR A 258 13.06 8.21 -7.66
N VAL A 259 14.27 8.80 -7.62
CA VAL A 259 15.51 8.17 -8.12
C VAL A 259 15.82 6.89 -7.36
N VAL A 260 15.76 6.91 -6.03
CA VAL A 260 15.97 5.73 -5.18
C VAL A 260 14.94 4.64 -5.54
N GLN A 261 13.67 5.00 -5.72
CA GLN A 261 12.63 4.04 -6.10
C GLN A 261 12.88 3.42 -7.48
N GLN A 262 13.28 4.25 -8.46
CA GLN A 262 13.60 3.79 -9.81
C GLN A 262 14.75 2.78 -9.81
N ILE A 263 15.84 3.08 -9.10
CA ILE A 263 17.00 2.19 -8.99
C ILE A 263 16.65 0.93 -8.20
N MET A 264 15.86 1.06 -7.13
CA MET A 264 15.42 -0.10 -6.37
C MET A 264 14.63 -1.06 -7.25
N VAL A 265 13.63 -0.60 -7.98
CA VAL A 265 12.87 -1.50 -8.87
C VAL A 265 13.73 -2.00 -10.03
N GLY A 266 14.44 -1.09 -10.71
CA GLY A 266 15.17 -1.37 -11.94
C GLY A 266 16.42 -2.22 -11.76
N ASP A 267 17.20 -1.97 -10.71
CA ASP A 267 18.51 -2.60 -10.51
C ASP A 267 18.48 -3.71 -9.44
N VAL A 268 17.70 -3.53 -8.35
CA VAL A 268 17.65 -4.55 -7.28
C VAL A 268 16.71 -5.70 -7.66
N TYR A 269 15.49 -5.38 -8.09
CA TYR A 269 14.48 -6.40 -8.37
C TYR A 269 14.51 -6.91 -9.81
N LEU A 270 14.47 -5.99 -10.78
CA LEU A 270 14.41 -6.31 -12.20
C LEU A 270 15.79 -6.42 -12.85
N GLY A 271 16.83 -5.93 -12.17
CA GLY A 271 18.19 -5.93 -12.67
C GLY A 271 18.80 -7.32 -12.69
N SER A 272 19.56 -7.60 -13.75
CA SER A 272 20.29 -8.84 -13.91
C SER A 272 21.71 -8.69 -13.37
N ASN A 273 21.88 -8.91 -12.06
CA ASN A 273 23.19 -8.85 -11.39
C ASN A 273 23.98 -10.17 -11.45
N ASN A 274 23.37 -11.26 -11.93
CA ASN A 274 24.03 -12.56 -12.00
C ASN A 274 24.60 -12.81 -13.40
N ASN A 275 25.72 -13.54 -13.49
CA ASN A 275 26.37 -13.97 -14.75
C ASN A 275 25.42 -14.65 -15.76
N ASN A 276 24.26 -15.13 -15.31
CA ASN A 276 23.26 -15.79 -16.12
C ASN A 276 22.18 -14.84 -16.69
N GLY A 277 22.26 -13.54 -16.41
CA GLY A 277 21.31 -12.55 -16.93
C GLY A 277 19.92 -12.61 -16.31
N THR A 278 19.72 -13.28 -15.17
CA THR A 278 18.42 -13.43 -14.50
C THR A 278 18.15 -12.35 -13.45
N SER A 279 16.95 -11.80 -13.47
CA SER A 279 16.46 -10.83 -12.48
C SER A 279 16.17 -11.50 -11.12
N LEU A 280 16.10 -10.73 -10.02
CA LEU A 280 15.77 -11.30 -8.70
C LEU A 280 14.36 -11.90 -8.69
N VAL A 281 13.41 -11.22 -9.35
CA VAL A 281 12.02 -11.69 -9.43
C VAL A 281 11.93 -13.04 -10.13
N GLU A 282 12.76 -13.27 -11.16
CA GLU A 282 12.85 -14.54 -11.87
C GLU A 282 13.55 -15.61 -11.03
N GLU A 283 14.65 -15.25 -10.37
CA GLU A 283 15.37 -16.14 -9.44
C GLU A 283 14.47 -16.64 -8.30
N CYS A 284 13.57 -15.78 -7.82
CA CYS A 284 12.59 -16.11 -6.78
C CYS A 284 11.33 -16.81 -7.31
N GLY A 285 11.24 -17.11 -8.61
CA GLY A 285 10.14 -17.89 -9.19
C GLY A 285 8.85 -17.11 -9.48
N PHE A 286 8.88 -15.77 -9.49
CA PHE A 286 7.71 -14.94 -9.79
C PHE A 286 7.54 -14.60 -11.27
N GLY A 287 8.46 -15.05 -12.12
CA GLY A 287 8.48 -14.79 -13.56
C GLY A 287 9.29 -13.54 -13.90
N LYS A 288 9.01 -12.96 -15.08
CA LYS A 288 9.82 -11.87 -15.66
C LYS A 288 9.14 -10.51 -15.59
N GLY A 289 9.97 -9.47 -15.56
CA GLY A 289 9.54 -8.07 -15.72
C GLY A 289 8.60 -7.57 -14.62
N GLU A 290 7.84 -6.53 -14.94
CA GLU A 290 6.96 -5.83 -14.01
C GLU A 290 5.90 -6.74 -13.39
N LYS A 291 5.27 -7.63 -14.18
CA LYS A 291 4.27 -8.55 -13.66
C LYS A 291 4.87 -9.54 -12.65
N GLY A 292 6.13 -9.94 -12.82
CA GLY A 292 6.86 -10.73 -11.83
C GLY A 292 7.14 -9.95 -10.55
N TYR A 293 7.56 -8.70 -10.68
CA TYR A 293 7.71 -7.80 -9.53
C TYR A 293 6.41 -7.60 -8.75
N VAL A 294 5.30 -7.35 -9.44
CA VAL A 294 3.97 -7.17 -8.80
C VAL A 294 3.56 -8.42 -8.02
N ARG A 295 3.78 -9.62 -8.56
CA ARG A 295 3.51 -10.88 -7.85
C ARG A 295 4.40 -11.02 -6.61
N MET A 296 5.69 -10.73 -6.73
CA MET A 296 6.63 -10.78 -5.61
C MET A 296 6.22 -9.80 -4.50
N GLN A 297 5.85 -8.56 -4.84
CA GLN A 297 5.37 -7.57 -3.85
C GLN A 297 4.07 -8.02 -3.18
N SER A 298 3.13 -8.61 -3.92
CA SER A 298 1.89 -9.17 -3.39
C SER A 298 2.14 -10.31 -2.38
N ALA A 299 3.10 -11.19 -2.67
CA ALA A 299 3.46 -12.29 -1.78
C ALA A 299 4.17 -11.79 -0.51
N LEU A 300 5.11 -10.85 -0.67
CA LEU A 300 5.89 -10.31 0.47
C LEU A 300 5.06 -9.44 1.42
N ALA A 301 3.99 -8.81 0.93
CA ALA A 301 3.09 -8.01 1.76
C ALA A 301 2.45 -8.82 2.91
N GLU A 302 2.31 -10.14 2.76
CA GLU A 302 1.78 -11.01 3.82
C GLU A 302 2.66 -11.04 5.08
N HIS A 303 3.97 -10.84 4.91
CA HIS A 303 4.99 -11.07 5.95
C HIS A 303 5.71 -9.80 6.40
N GLN A 304 5.23 -8.62 5.99
CA GLN A 304 5.95 -7.37 6.25
C GLN A 304 6.04 -6.96 7.73
N SER A 305 5.15 -7.49 8.57
CA SER A 305 5.18 -7.28 10.02
C SER A 305 6.20 -8.18 10.71
N ASP A 306 6.83 -9.10 9.97
CA ASP A 306 7.90 -9.93 10.49
C ASP A 306 9.10 -9.06 10.91
N PRO A 307 9.58 -9.19 12.16
CA PRO A 307 10.69 -8.38 12.66
C PRO A 307 11.98 -8.54 11.86
N LEU A 308 12.25 -9.76 11.35
CA LEU A 308 13.48 -10.05 10.62
C LEU A 308 13.44 -9.44 9.21
N ILE A 309 12.30 -9.53 8.52
CA ILE A 309 12.07 -8.81 7.26
C ILE A 309 12.22 -7.30 7.48
N THR A 310 11.62 -6.76 8.56
CA THR A 310 11.74 -5.34 8.91
C THR A 310 13.20 -4.93 9.14
N GLN A 311 13.99 -5.77 9.80
CA GLN A 311 15.41 -5.53 10.03
C GLN A 311 16.20 -5.50 8.71
N TYR A 312 16.02 -6.51 7.84
CA TYR A 312 16.71 -6.59 6.55
C TYR A 312 16.45 -5.38 5.66
N VAL A 313 15.17 -5.00 5.52
CA VAL A 313 14.79 -3.83 4.73
C VAL A 313 15.27 -2.55 5.39
N GLY A 314 15.11 -2.44 6.70
CA GLY A 314 15.50 -1.25 7.46
C GLY A 314 16.97 -0.93 7.31
N SER A 315 17.85 -1.91 7.53
CA SER A 315 19.30 -1.70 7.41
C SER A 315 19.72 -1.36 5.98
N ALA A 316 19.18 -2.06 4.99
CA ALA A 316 19.51 -1.83 3.59
C ALA A 316 19.00 -0.47 3.08
N MET A 317 17.78 -0.08 3.48
CA MET A 317 17.21 1.22 3.11
C MET A 317 18.00 2.38 3.69
N ILE A 318 18.49 2.26 4.92
CA ILE A 318 19.35 3.29 5.53
C ILE A 318 20.61 3.50 4.69
N GLN A 319 21.22 2.44 4.16
CA GLN A 319 22.40 2.58 3.29
C GLN A 319 22.05 3.27 1.98
N LEU A 320 20.95 2.90 1.32
CA LEU A 320 20.51 3.57 0.10
C LEU A 320 20.21 5.06 0.31
N LEU A 321 19.52 5.41 1.38
CA LEU A 321 19.19 6.80 1.71
C LEU A 321 20.44 7.62 2.02
N LYS A 322 21.40 7.03 2.75
CA LYS A 322 22.72 7.65 2.99
C LYS A 322 23.46 7.89 1.67
N SER A 323 23.49 6.90 0.78
CA SER A 323 24.09 7.06 -0.56
C SER A 323 23.38 8.10 -1.41
N ALA A 324 22.07 8.30 -1.24
CA ALA A 324 21.32 9.37 -1.90
C ALA A 324 21.60 10.77 -1.32
N GLY A 325 22.43 10.88 -0.27
CA GLY A 325 22.68 12.12 0.45
C GLY A 325 21.49 12.60 1.27
N ILE A 326 20.62 11.68 1.71
CA ILE A 326 19.48 11.96 2.58
C ILE A 326 19.92 11.73 4.02
N ASP A 327 19.85 12.78 4.83
CA ASP A 327 20.14 12.70 6.27
C ASP A 327 19.00 11.98 7.01
N VAL A 328 19.22 10.70 7.30
CA VAL A 328 18.27 9.83 8.01
C VAL A 328 18.09 10.28 9.46
N GLU A 329 19.11 10.87 10.09
CA GLU A 329 19.03 11.32 11.49
C GLU A 329 18.25 12.63 11.63
N ALA A 330 18.37 13.53 10.65
CA ALA A 330 17.52 14.72 10.57
C ALA A 330 16.05 14.34 10.34
N MET A 331 15.80 13.35 9.47
CA MET A 331 14.47 12.84 9.20
C MET A 331 13.83 12.23 10.46
N GLN A 332 14.56 11.37 11.19
CA GLN A 332 14.04 10.78 12.44
C GLN A 332 13.70 11.83 13.50
N ARG A 333 14.50 12.89 13.62
CA ARG A 333 14.23 14.01 14.54
C ARG A 333 12.97 14.79 14.18
N GLN A 334 12.67 14.95 12.89
CA GLN A 334 11.42 15.60 12.44
C GLN A 334 10.16 14.79 12.75
N TYR A 335 10.25 13.47 12.89
CA TYR A 335 9.10 12.61 13.21
C TYR A 335 8.80 12.48 14.70
N GLN A 336 9.73 12.88 15.57
CA GLN A 336 9.57 12.82 17.03
C GLN A 336 9.09 14.13 17.66
N GLY A 337 8.92 15.19 16.87
CA GLY A 337 8.40 16.50 17.29
C GLY A 337 7.00 16.76 16.76
#